data_AF-A0A949SFT3-F1
#
_entry.id   AF-A0A949SFT3-F1
#
_cell.length_a   1.000
_cell.length_b   1.000
_cell.length_c   1.000
_cell.angle_alpha   90.00
_cell.angle_beta   90.00
_cell.angle_gamma   90.00
#
_symmetry.space_group_name_H-M   'P 1'
#
loop_
_entity.id
_entity.type
_entity.pdbx_description
1 polymer ?
#
loop_
_entity_poly.entity_id
_entity_poly.type
_entity_poly.pdbx_seq_one_letter_code
_entity_poly.pdbx_strand_id
1 'polypeptide(L)' 'MFYLIEYERKSFRTVLFKEFASTEHEKASKERLELELELNERGIDHEVVILEAANKEALRRTHRRYFNALAA' A
#
# COMPACT_ATOMS: atom_id res chain seq x y z
N MET A 1 -10.15 8.84 0.31
CA MET A 1 -9.20 8.21 -0.64
C MET A 1 -8.76 6.91 -0.04
N PHE A 2 -8.52 5.89 -0.87
CA PHE A 2 -7.87 4.65 -0.44
C PHE A 2 -6.46 4.58 -0.98
N TYR A 3 -5.56 3.98 -0.20
CA TYR A 3 -4.15 3.86 -0.51
C TYR A 3 -3.75 2.39 -0.39
N LEU A 4 -3.45 1.75 -1.51
CA LEU A 4 -2.88 0.40 -1.53
C LEU A 4 -1.36 0.51 -1.41
N ILE A 5 -0.81 -0.19 -0.43
CA ILE A 5 0.61 -0.13 -0.10
C ILE A 5 1.15 -1.53 -0.02
N GLU A 6 2.22 -1.78 -0.76
CA GLU A 6 3.10 -2.94 -0.58
C GLU A 6 4.36 -2.47 0.14
N TYR A 7 4.69 -3.13 1.25
CA TYR A 7 5.78 -2.73 2.13
C TYR A 7 6.66 -3.93 2.47
N GLU A 8 7.92 -3.84 2.05
CA GLU A 8 8.95 -4.79 2.42
C GLU A 8 9.42 -4.48 3.84
N ARG A 9 9.02 -5.34 4.79
CA ARG A 9 9.29 -5.12 6.23
C ARG A 9 10.78 -5.19 6.58
N LYS A 10 11.56 -6.02 5.89
CA LYS A 10 12.98 -6.26 6.19
C LYS A 10 13.86 -5.06 5.85
N SER A 11 13.58 -4.40 4.72
CA SER A 11 14.33 -3.24 4.23
C SER A 11 13.69 -1.91 4.64
N PHE A 12 12.56 -1.95 5.35
CA PHE A 12 11.72 -0.80 5.69
C PHE A 12 11.34 0.04 4.44
N ARG A 13 11.00 -0.65 3.34
CA ARG A 13 10.78 -0.02 2.05
C ARG A 13 9.36 -0.17 1.53
N THR A 14 8.80 0.93 1.03
CA THR A 14 7.58 0.90 0.23
C THR A 14 7.93 0.50 -1.20
N VAL A 15 7.34 -0.60 -1.66
CA VAL A 15 7.52 -1.15 -3.02
C VAL A 15 6.45 -0.61 -3.95
N LEU A 16 5.21 -0.55 -3.49
CA LEU A 16 4.06 -0.02 -4.22
C LEU A 16 3.32 0.99 -3.35
N PHE A 17 2.90 2.09 -3.96
CA PHE A 17 1.97 3.04 -3.36
C PHE A 17 0.98 3.51 -4.43
N LYS A 18 -0.25 3.02 -4.37
CA LYS A 18 -1.30 3.32 -5.35
C LYS A 18 -2.48 4.02 -4.69
N GLU A 19 -2.99 5.05 -5.37
CA GLU A 19 -4.07 5.90 -4.87
C GLU A 19 -5.38 5.56 -5.59
N PHE A 20 -6.48 5.56 -4.84
CA PHE A 20 -7.82 5.29 -5.33
C PHE A 20 -8.79 6.34 -4.79
N ALA A 21 -9.79 6.70 -5.60
CA ALA A 21 -10.87 7.54 -5.14
C ALA A 21 -11.66 6.86 -4.00
N SER A 22 -12.37 7.64 -3.18
CA SER A 22 -13.25 7.10 -2.13
C SER A 22 -14.39 6.22 -2.66
N THR A 23 -14.69 6.30 -3.95
CA THR A 23 -15.68 5.45 -4.63
C THR A 23 -15.10 4.14 -5.18
N GLU A 24 -13.77 3.98 -5.14
CA GLU A 24 -13.07 2.84 -5.76
C GLU A 24 -12.64 1.77 -4.74
N HIS A 25 -13.34 1.64 -3.61
CA HIS A 25 -13.00 0.65 -2.56
C HIS A 25 -12.93 -0.79 -3.09
N GLU A 26 -13.91 -1.19 -3.91
CA GLU A 26 -13.96 -2.54 -4.49
C GLU A 26 -12.76 -2.80 -5.40
N LYS A 27 -12.38 -1.82 -6.22
CA LYS A 27 -11.21 -1.89 -7.09
C LYS A 27 -9.92 -2.00 -6.28
N ALA A 28 -9.77 -1.18 -5.24
CA ALA A 28 -8.61 -1.26 -4.34
C ALA A 28 -8.51 -2.64 -3.67
N SER A 29 -9.65 -3.20 -3.22
CA SER A 29 -9.71 -4.53 -2.59
C SER A 29 -9.37 -5.66 -3.55
N LYS A 30 -9.86 -5.58 -4.79
CA LYS A 30 -9.52 -6.55 -5.85
C LYS A 30 -8.02 -6.52 -6.15
N GLU A 31 -7.46 -5.34 -6.38
CA GLU A 31 -6.03 -5.20 -6.68
C GLU A 31 -5.15 -5.65 -5.51
N ARG A 32 -5.59 -5.43 -4.25
CA ARG A 32 -4.90 -5.97 -3.08
C ARG A 32 -4.82 -7.50 -3.13
N LEU A 33 -5.94 -8.16 -3.42
CA LEU A 33 -5.98 -9.63 -3.49
C LEU A 33 -5.10 -10.15 -4.62
N GLU A 34 -5.16 -9.54 -5.81
CA GLU A 34 -4.31 -9.92 -6.94
C GLU A 34 -2.81 -9.79 -6.59
N LEU A 35 -2.43 -8.74 -5.87
CA LEU A 35 -1.07 -8.53 -5.40
C LEU A 35 -0.65 -9.53 -4.32
N GLU A 36 -1.50 -9.81 -3.33
CA GLU A 36 -1.26 -10.82 -2.29
C GLU A 36 -1.02 -12.21 -2.92
N LEU A 37 -1.79 -12.57 -3.94
CA LEU A 37 -1.61 -13.81 -4.69
C LEU A 37 -0.28 -13.84 -5.45
N GLU A 38 0.07 -12.79 -6.19
CA GLU A 38 1.33 -12.71 -6.93
C GLU A 38 2.55 -12.85 -5.99
N LEU A 39 2.52 -12.16 -4.85
CA LEU A 39 3.60 -12.22 -3.86
C LEU A 39 3.72 -13.62 -3.25
N ASN A 40 2.60 -14.27 -2.97
CA ASN A 40 2.58 -15.64 -2.47
C ASN A 40 3.15 -16.63 -3.50
N GLU A 41 2.77 -16.52 -4.77
CA GLU A 41 3.32 -17.35 -5.85
C GLU A 41 4.84 -17.19 -5.99
N ARG A 42 5.36 -16.00 -5.70
CA ARG A 42 6.79 -15.67 -5.74
C ARG A 42 7.53 -15.99 -4.44
N GLY A 43 6.85 -16.42 -3.38
CA GLY A 43 7.42 -16.67 -2.07
C GLY A 43 7.95 -15.41 -1.37
N ILE A 44 7.37 -14.24 -1.68
CA ILE A 44 7.79 -12.94 -1.16
C ILE A 44 6.91 -12.57 0.04
N ASP A 45 7.53 -12.39 1.20
CA ASP A 45 6.86 -11.97 2.45
C ASP A 45 6.85 -10.44 2.59
N HIS A 46 5.94 -9.78 1.87
CA HIS A 46 5.70 -8.34 1.97
C HIS A 46 4.36 -8.06 2.67
N GLU A 47 4.27 -6.93 3.37
CA GLU A 47 3.02 -6.43 3.93
C GLU A 47 2.21 -5.73 2.83
N VAL A 48 0.97 -6.17 2.62
CA VAL A 48 0.04 -5.49 1.70
C VAL A 48 -1.13 -4.93 2.52
N VAL A 49 -1.37 -3.62 2.42
CA VAL A 49 -2.44 -2.95 3.18
C VAL A 49 -3.21 -1.93 2.33
N ILE A 50 -4.49 -1.75 2.65
CA ILE A 50 -5.29 -0.62 2.18
C ILE A 50 -5.53 0.30 3.37
N LEU A 51 -5.24 1.58 3.22
CA LEU A 51 -5.51 2.60 4.21
C LEU A 51 -6.47 3.65 3.66
N GLU A 52 -7.42 4.09 4.49
CA GLU A 52 -8.29 5.20 4.17
C GLU A 52 -7.76 6.49 4.81
N ALA A 53 -7.71 7.56 4.02
CA ALA A 53 -7.49 8.90 4.54
C ALA A 53 -8.15 9.97 3.67
N ALA A 54 -8.30 11.17 4.22
CA ALA A 54 -8.82 12.32 3.48
C ALA A 54 -7.91 12.67 2.29
N ASN A 55 -6.59 12.62 2.49
CA ASN A 55 -5.58 12.84 1.47
C ASN A 55 -4.22 12.24 1.89
N LYS A 56 -3.23 12.34 0.99
CA LYS A 56 -1.90 11.77 1.17
C LYS A 56 -1.13 12.39 2.34
N GLU A 57 -1.31 13.68 2.59
CA GLU A 57 -0.67 14.39 3.71
C GLU A 57 -1.19 13.90 5.07
N ALA A 58 -2.51 13.72 5.17
CA ALA A 58 -3.17 13.16 6.35
C ALA A 58 -2.69 11.72 6.62
N LEU A 59 -2.54 10.91 5.56
CA LEU A 59 -1.98 9.57 5.67
C LEU A 59 -0.51 9.60 6.13
N ARG A 60 0.30 10.51 5.59
CA ARG A 60 1.72 10.63 5.98
C ARG A 60 1.91 11.00 7.44
N ARG A 61 1.00 11.80 8.01
CA ARG A 61 1.04 12.18 9.44
C ARG A 61 0.78 11.00 10.36
N THR A 62 -0.13 10.09 9.99
CA THR A 62 -0.54 8.95 10.82
C THR A 62 0.25 7.67 10.54
N HIS A 63 0.70 7.49 9.30
CA HIS A 63 1.37 6.27 8.83
C HIS A 63 2.72 6.56 8.16
N ARG A 64 3.56 7.34 8.86
CA ARG A 64 4.85 7.84 8.34
C ARG A 64 5.77 6.75 7.80
N ARG A 65 5.70 5.52 8.33
CA ARG A 65 6.56 4.40 7.90
C ARG A 65 6.50 4.10 6.40
N TYR A 66 5.32 4.24 5.79
CA TYR A 66 5.14 3.98 4.35
C TYR A 66 5.65 5.11 3.44
N PHE A 67 6.13 6.21 4.03
CA PHE A 67 6.65 7.37 3.31
C PHE A 67 8.16 7.53 3.47
N ASN A 68 8.80 6.74 4.34
CA ASN A 68 10.21 6.88 4.67
C ASN A 68 11.16 6.37 3.57
N ALA A 69 10.64 5.58 2.62
CA ALA A 69 11.45 4.92 1.59
C ALA A 69 10.95 5.14 0.16
N LEU A 70 10.13 6.18 -0.05
CA LEU A 70 9.99 6.81 -1.36
C LEU A 70 11.29 7.58 -1.66
N ALA A 71 12.40 6.85 -1.78
CA ALA A 71 13.60 7.38 -2.39
C ALA A 71 13.29 7.59 -3.88
N ALA A 72 13.59 8.80 -4.36
CA ALA A 72 13.27 9.35 -5.67
C ALA A 72 13.66 8.45 -6.85
#